data_AF-A0AAZ3SGT9-F1
#
_entry.id   AF-A0AAZ3SGT9-F1
#
_cell.length_a   1.000
_cell.length_b   1.000
_cell.length_c   1.000
_cell.angle_alpha   90.00
_cell.angle_beta   90.00
_cell.angle_gamma   90.00
#
_symmetry.space_group_name_H-M   'P 1'
#
loop_
_entity.id
_entity.type
_entity.pdbx_description
1 polymer ?
#
loop_
_entity_poly.entity_id
_entity_poly.type
_entity_poly.pdbx_seq_one_letter_code
_entity_poly.pdbx_strand_id
1 'polypeptide(L)'
;MTKILLISRSSEYCLTLTIPWRLVLLIVLFFYNSSCHPEMGKFMKPGKVVMVLAGRYAGRKAVIVKNIDDGTSDRPYSHALVSGIDRYPRKVTTTMGKKKVAKRSKIKAFVKVYNYNHLMPTRSVPGGHGSNGLFRWLPADM
;
A
#
# COMPACT_ATOMS: atom_id res chain seq x y z
N MET A 1 62.53 29.71 -12.01
CA MET A 1 62.26 31.10 -11.61
C MET A 1 60.84 31.45 -12.08
N THR A 2 59.84 31.19 -11.23
CA THR A 2 59.00 32.20 -10.51
C THR A 2 58.02 32.91 -11.46
N LYS A 3 56.69 32.75 -11.42
CA LYS A 3 55.67 32.89 -10.35
C LYS A 3 54.39 32.19 -10.87
N ILE A 4 53.66 31.29 -10.19
CA ILE A 4 52.86 31.39 -8.95
C ILE A 4 51.92 32.61 -8.92
N LEU A 5 50.62 32.32 -9.09
CA LEU A 5 49.44 32.71 -8.27
C LEU A 5 49.40 34.16 -7.74
N LEU A 6 48.29 34.90 -7.70
CA LEU A 6 46.87 34.64 -7.89
C LEU A 6 46.16 36.01 -7.73
N ILE A 7 44.94 36.06 -8.24
CA ILE A 7 43.77 36.76 -7.67
C ILE A 7 43.75 38.28 -7.79
N SER A 8 43.03 38.69 -8.82
CA SER A 8 42.22 39.89 -8.85
C SER A 8 41.02 39.80 -7.91
N ARG A 9 40.78 40.93 -7.23
CA ARG A 9 39.48 41.52 -6.88
C ARG A 9 38.69 40.97 -5.69
N SER A 10 38.71 41.81 -4.64
CA SER A 10 37.57 42.63 -4.22
C SER A 10 36.65 42.08 -3.14
N SER A 11 36.82 42.68 -1.95
CA SER A 11 35.76 43.19 -1.08
C SER A 11 34.84 42.17 -0.41
N GLU A 12 35.26 41.75 0.78
CA GLU A 12 34.49 41.69 2.02
C GLU A 12 32.99 41.99 1.92
N TYR A 13 32.13 41.04 2.30
CA TYR A 13 31.09 41.23 3.35
C TYR A 13 30.73 39.87 3.98
N CYS A 14 30.81 39.86 5.30
CA CYS A 14 30.52 38.76 6.22
C CYS A 14 29.04 38.84 6.68
N LEU A 15 28.51 37.70 7.14
CA LEU A 15 27.39 37.53 8.09
C LEU A 15 25.99 37.09 7.58
N THR A 16 25.62 35.93 8.12
CA THR A 16 24.31 35.52 8.69
C THR A 16 23.11 35.30 7.77
N LEU A 17 22.88 34.01 7.50
CA LEU A 17 21.63 33.29 7.83
C LEU A 17 20.51 34.18 8.40
N THR A 18 19.59 34.60 7.56
CA THR A 18 18.19 34.80 7.96
C THR A 18 17.35 34.34 6.79
N ILE A 19 17.14 33.03 6.70
CA ILE A 19 16.08 32.48 5.87
C ILE A 19 14.80 33.17 6.37
N PRO A 20 14.07 33.92 5.53
CA PRO A 20 12.89 34.62 5.98
C PRO A 20 11.94 33.58 6.57
N TRP A 21 11.37 33.87 7.74
CA TRP A 21 10.32 33.10 8.38
C TRP A 21 9.16 32.81 7.41
N ARG A 22 9.00 33.63 6.37
CA ARG A 22 8.13 33.39 5.20
C ARG A 22 8.52 32.15 4.37
N LEU A 23 9.80 31.91 4.10
CA LEU A 23 10.26 30.72 3.38
C LEU A 23 10.17 29.47 4.26
N VAL A 24 10.44 29.59 5.56
CA VAL A 24 10.23 28.49 6.52
C VAL A 24 8.73 28.17 6.66
N LEU A 25 7.86 29.19 6.74
CA LEU A 25 6.42 29.00 6.72
C LEU A 25 5.94 28.38 5.41
N LEU A 26 6.51 28.77 4.26
CA LEU A 26 6.15 28.17 2.98
C LEU A 26 6.63 26.73 2.87
N ILE A 27 7.84 26.39 3.34
CA ILE A 27 8.33 25.01 3.36
C ILE A 27 7.49 24.16 4.32
N VAL A 28 7.16 24.68 5.51
CA VAL A 28 6.31 23.99 6.49
C VAL A 28 4.87 23.87 5.99
N LEU A 29 4.28 24.90 5.38
CA LEU A 29 2.94 24.85 4.77
C LEU A 29 2.91 23.92 3.55
N PHE A 30 3.97 23.89 2.73
CA PHE A 30 4.07 22.97 1.60
C PHE A 30 4.18 21.52 2.08
N PHE A 31 4.86 21.27 3.21
CA PHE A 31 4.90 19.94 3.83
C PHE A 31 3.59 19.59 4.58
N TYR A 32 2.92 20.55 5.21
CA TYR A 32 1.67 20.34 5.95
C TYR A 32 0.44 20.21 5.04
N ASN A 33 0.49 20.70 3.80
CA ASN A 33 -0.60 20.49 2.83
C ASN A 33 -0.57 19.12 2.13
N SER A 34 0.44 18.28 2.40
CA SER A 34 0.37 16.85 2.08
C SER A 34 -0.49 16.07 3.09
N SER A 35 -1.18 16.77 3.99
CA SER A 35 -2.21 16.21 4.86
C SER A 35 -3.26 15.51 4.02
N CYS A 36 -3.24 14.18 4.15
CA CYS A 36 -4.26 13.27 3.68
C CYS A 36 -5.63 13.89 3.88
N HIS A 37 -6.29 14.25 2.78
CA HIS A 37 -7.73 14.41 2.80
C HIS A 37 -8.29 13.00 3.07
N PRO A 38 -8.98 12.71 4.19
CA PRO A 38 -9.92 11.61 4.19
C PRO A 38 -11.09 12.09 3.33
N GLU A 39 -10.89 12.15 2.01
CA GLU A 39 -12.03 11.95 1.13
C GLU A 39 -12.70 10.66 1.62
N MET A 40 -14.02 10.67 1.76
CA MET A 40 -14.79 9.45 2.01
C MET A 40 -14.56 8.51 0.82
N GLY A 41 -13.43 7.83 0.84
CA GLY A 41 -12.87 7.15 -0.30
C GLY A 41 -13.58 5.84 -0.49
N LYS A 42 -13.99 5.57 -1.72
CA LYS A 42 -14.55 4.28 -2.15
C LYS A 42 -13.80 3.14 -1.45
N PHE A 43 -14.51 2.34 -0.65
CA PHE A 43 -13.89 1.28 0.15
C PHE A 43 -13.32 0.16 -0.75
N MET A 44 -13.93 -0.05 -1.92
CA MET A 44 -13.60 -1.09 -2.90
C MET A 44 -12.52 -0.64 -3.88
N LYS A 45 -11.36 -0.27 -3.37
CA LYS A 45 -10.16 0.01 -4.18
C LYS A 45 -9.46 -1.30 -4.58
N PRO A 46 -8.73 -1.31 -5.71
CA PRO A 46 -7.84 -2.42 -6.03
C PRO A 46 -6.80 -2.59 -4.92
N GLY A 47 -6.40 -3.84 -4.68
CA GLY A 47 -5.52 -4.20 -3.59
C GLY A 47 -6.19 -4.28 -2.23
N LYS A 48 -7.53 -4.19 -2.10
CA LYS A 48 -8.22 -4.45 -0.82
C LYS A 48 -8.52 -5.93 -0.63
N VAL A 49 -8.41 -6.43 0.62
CA VAL A 49 -8.89 -7.78 0.96
C VAL A 49 -10.41 -7.75 1.11
N VAL A 50 -11.05 -8.68 0.44
CA VAL A 50 -12.49 -8.94 0.53
C VAL A 50 -12.74 -10.41 0.83
N MET A 51 -13.90 -10.71 1.40
CA MET A 51 -14.39 -12.07 1.59
C MET A 51 -15.55 -12.32 0.65
N VAL A 52 -15.55 -13.46 -0.03
CA VAL A 52 -16.65 -13.82 -0.94
C VAL A 52 -17.84 -14.32 -0.12
N LEU A 53 -19.02 -13.75 -0.37
CA LEU A 53 -20.26 -14.11 0.33
C LEU A 53 -21.01 -15.25 -0.34
N ALA A 54 -21.00 -15.32 -1.67
CA ALA A 54 -21.84 -16.24 -2.43
C ALA A 54 -21.08 -17.01 -3.53
N GLY A 55 -21.59 -18.19 -3.86
CA GLY A 55 -21.08 -19.09 -4.90
C GLY A 55 -20.05 -20.10 -4.41
N ARG A 56 -19.40 -20.80 -5.35
CA ARG A 56 -18.45 -21.91 -5.07
C ARG A 56 -17.31 -21.55 -4.11
N TYR A 57 -16.88 -20.28 -4.11
CA TYR A 57 -15.76 -19.80 -3.30
C TYR A 57 -16.22 -18.96 -2.09
N ALA A 58 -17.48 -19.09 -1.67
CA ALA A 58 -17.98 -18.43 -0.46
C ALA A 58 -17.12 -18.76 0.77
N GLY A 59 -16.92 -17.78 1.65
CA GLY A 59 -16.07 -17.89 2.83
C GLY A 59 -14.55 -17.89 2.54
N ARG A 60 -14.13 -17.76 1.28
CA ARG A 60 -12.73 -17.58 0.91
C ARG A 60 -12.36 -16.10 0.91
N LYS A 61 -11.15 -15.81 1.40
CA LYS A 61 -10.52 -14.50 1.35
C LYS A 61 -9.91 -14.31 -0.02
N ALA A 62 -10.04 -13.08 -0.52
CA ALA A 62 -9.59 -12.70 -1.83
C ALA A 62 -9.17 -11.24 -1.87
N VAL A 63 -8.49 -10.85 -2.94
CA VAL A 63 -8.00 -9.50 -3.19
C VAL A 63 -8.65 -8.99 -4.47
N ILE A 64 -9.14 -7.75 -4.43
CA ILE A 64 -9.61 -7.06 -5.63
C ILE A 64 -8.40 -6.72 -6.49
N VAL A 65 -8.33 -7.23 -7.72
CA VAL A 65 -7.26 -6.93 -8.66
C VAL A 65 -7.62 -5.70 -9.48
N LYS A 66 -8.85 -5.64 -9.98
CA LYS A 66 -9.38 -4.52 -10.77
C LYS A 66 -10.83 -4.26 -10.39
N ASN A 67 -11.18 -3.01 -10.21
CA ASN A 67 -12.54 -2.51 -10.07
C ASN A 67 -13.07 -2.08 -11.43
N ILE A 68 -14.30 -2.45 -11.76
CA ILE A 68 -15.02 -2.02 -12.96
C ILE A 68 -16.34 -1.43 -12.48
N ASP A 69 -16.36 -0.11 -12.32
CA ASP A 69 -17.49 0.60 -11.73
C ASP A 69 -18.54 0.95 -12.79
N ASP A 70 -18.11 1.26 -14.02
CA ASP A 70 -18.94 1.77 -15.13
C ASP A 70 -19.72 0.69 -15.89
N GLY A 71 -19.61 -0.58 -15.47
CA GLY A 71 -20.19 -1.72 -16.18
C GLY A 71 -19.51 -1.99 -17.52
N THR A 72 -19.75 -3.18 -18.07
CA THR A 72 -19.31 -3.58 -19.42
C THR A 72 -20.55 -3.94 -20.23
N SER A 73 -20.48 -3.93 -21.57
CA SER A 73 -21.58 -4.37 -22.43
C SER A 73 -22.16 -5.73 -22.01
N ASP A 74 -21.31 -6.65 -21.57
CA ASP A 74 -21.71 -7.99 -21.13
C ASP A 74 -22.34 -8.00 -19.73
N ARG A 75 -22.01 -7.02 -18.90
CA ARG A 75 -22.35 -6.95 -17.47
C ARG A 75 -22.59 -5.50 -17.09
N PRO A 76 -23.84 -5.01 -17.16
CA PRO A 76 -24.16 -3.61 -16.88
C PRO A 76 -24.05 -3.24 -15.39
N TYR A 77 -23.82 -4.21 -14.51
CA TYR A 77 -23.64 -3.98 -13.08
C TYR A 77 -22.17 -3.78 -12.71
N SER A 78 -21.94 -3.00 -11.65
CA SER A 78 -20.61 -2.78 -11.09
C SER A 78 -20.02 -4.08 -10.53
N HIS A 79 -18.80 -4.40 -10.94
CA HIS A 79 -18.16 -5.68 -10.63
C HIS A 79 -16.66 -5.57 -10.45
N ALA A 80 -16.07 -6.55 -9.78
CA ALA A 80 -14.64 -6.62 -9.52
C ALA A 80 -14.05 -7.92 -10.05
N LEU A 81 -12.85 -7.81 -10.63
CA LEU A 81 -11.98 -8.96 -10.84
C LEU A 81 -11.29 -9.29 -9.52
N VAL A 82 -11.53 -10.49 -9.01
CA VAL A 82 -11.06 -10.92 -7.70
C VAL A 82 -10.15 -12.13 -7.84
N SER A 83 -9.02 -12.09 -7.14
CA SER A 83 -8.09 -13.21 -7.01
C SER A 83 -8.08 -13.70 -5.56
N GLY A 84 -8.37 -14.98 -5.33
CA GLY A 84 -8.51 -15.53 -3.99
C GLY A 84 -7.90 -16.89 -3.80
N ILE A 85 -7.88 -17.35 -2.54
CA ILE A 85 -7.33 -18.64 -2.16
C ILE A 85 -8.47 -19.65 -1.98
N ASP A 86 -8.55 -20.65 -2.84
CA ASP A 86 -9.53 -21.74 -2.74
C ASP A 86 -9.10 -22.74 -1.65
N ARG A 87 -7.86 -23.22 -1.75
CA ARG A 87 -7.29 -24.12 -0.75
C ARG A 87 -6.24 -23.38 0.07
N TYR A 88 -6.60 -23.09 1.31
CA TYR A 88 -5.67 -22.54 2.29
C TYR A 88 -4.57 -23.55 2.65
N PRO A 89 -3.34 -23.07 2.92
CA PRO A 89 -2.30 -23.92 3.46
C PRO A 89 -2.78 -24.49 4.80
N ARG A 90 -2.62 -25.81 4.98
CA ARG A 90 -2.98 -26.47 6.25
C ARG A 90 -1.80 -26.38 7.20
N LYS A 91 -2.07 -26.26 8.51
CA LYS A 91 -1.05 -26.25 9.56
C LYS A 91 -0.08 -27.43 9.38
N VAL A 92 1.21 -27.10 9.43
CA VAL A 92 2.33 -28.05 9.42
C VAL A 92 2.84 -28.19 10.86
N THR A 93 3.18 -29.41 11.24
CA THR A 93 3.84 -29.73 12.52
C THR A 93 5.17 -30.41 12.22
N THR A 94 6.11 -30.34 13.16
CA THR A 94 7.48 -30.83 13.01
C THR A 94 7.57 -32.34 12.77
N THR A 95 6.60 -33.11 13.29
CA THR A 95 6.52 -34.57 13.12
C THR A 95 6.17 -35.02 11.70
N MET A 96 5.73 -34.12 10.81
CA MET A 96 5.31 -34.50 9.46
C MET A 96 6.50 -34.73 8.52
N GLY A 97 6.48 -35.83 7.79
CA GLY A 97 7.45 -36.07 6.72
C GLY A 97 7.31 -35.10 5.54
N LYS A 98 8.42 -34.83 4.85
CA LYS A 98 8.54 -33.84 3.74
C LYS A 98 7.45 -33.99 2.66
N LYS A 99 7.06 -35.22 2.32
CA LYS A 99 5.99 -35.52 1.34
C LYS A 99 4.61 -35.02 1.80
N LYS A 100 4.29 -35.14 3.09
CA LYS A 100 3.02 -34.66 3.65
C LYS A 100 3.03 -33.13 3.79
N VAL A 101 4.18 -32.55 4.13
CA VAL A 101 4.37 -31.09 4.20
C VAL A 101 4.11 -30.46 2.83
N ALA A 102 4.73 -30.95 1.76
CA ALA A 102 4.52 -30.43 0.41
C ALA A 102 3.05 -30.46 -0.03
N LYS A 103 2.31 -31.52 0.31
CA LYS A 103 0.87 -31.62 0.00
C LYS A 103 0.02 -30.64 0.81
N ARG A 104 0.40 -30.32 2.06
CA ARG A 104 -0.32 -29.37 2.93
C ARG A 104 -0.06 -27.91 2.61
N SER A 105 1.14 -27.60 2.11
CA SER A 105 1.54 -26.23 1.73
C SER A 105 1.08 -25.82 0.33
N LYS A 106 0.56 -26.74 -0.50
CA LYS A 106 0.07 -26.41 -1.84
C LYS A 106 -1.16 -25.49 -1.76
N ILE A 107 -0.97 -24.25 -2.19
CA ILE A 107 -2.04 -23.25 -2.33
C ILE A 107 -2.70 -23.44 -3.69
N LYS A 108 -4.03 -23.43 -3.73
CA LYS A 108 -4.80 -23.35 -4.97
C LYS A 108 -5.46 -21.98 -5.03
N ALA A 109 -5.05 -21.16 -5.98
CA ALA A 109 -5.66 -19.86 -6.24
C ALA A 109 -6.84 -19.98 -7.21
N PHE A 110 -7.72 -18.99 -7.20
CA PHE A 110 -8.77 -18.82 -8.20
C PHE A 110 -8.86 -17.36 -8.61
N VAL A 111 -9.25 -17.13 -9.87
CA VAL A 111 -9.57 -15.81 -10.39
C VAL A 111 -11.00 -15.86 -10.89
N LYS A 112 -11.84 -14.95 -10.41
CA LYS A 112 -13.24 -14.86 -10.84
C LYS A 112 -13.73 -13.44 -10.72
N VAL A 113 -14.64 -13.07 -11.62
CA VAL A 113 -15.33 -11.79 -11.56
C VAL A 113 -16.55 -11.92 -10.65
N TYR A 114 -16.72 -10.99 -9.73
CA TYR A 114 -17.84 -10.93 -8.80
C TYR A 114 -18.56 -9.59 -8.87
N ASN A 115 -19.86 -9.61 -8.66
CA ASN A 115 -20.62 -8.40 -8.32
C ASN A 115 -20.21 -7.95 -6.91
N TYR A 116 -20.14 -6.63 -6.69
CA TYR A 116 -19.84 -6.04 -5.39
C TYR A 116 -20.78 -6.48 -4.27
N ASN A 117 -22.05 -6.75 -4.56
CA ASN A 117 -23.01 -7.25 -3.55
C ASN A 117 -22.61 -8.61 -2.96
N HIS A 118 -21.78 -9.38 -3.67
CA HIS A 118 -21.31 -10.71 -3.23
C HIS A 118 -19.94 -10.65 -2.56
N LEU A 119 -19.42 -9.45 -2.29
CA LEU A 119 -18.15 -9.23 -1.63
C LEU A 119 -18.39 -8.52 -0.31
N MET A 120 -17.91 -9.11 0.77
CA MET A 120 -17.82 -8.43 2.06
C MET A 120 -16.47 -7.71 2.13
N PRO A 121 -16.46 -6.37 2.20
CA PRO A 121 -15.25 -5.62 2.43
C PRO A 121 -14.65 -5.95 3.81
N THR A 122 -13.34 -6.19 3.87
CA THR A 122 -12.64 -6.37 5.16
C THR A 122 -11.72 -5.19 5.44
N ARG A 123 -11.45 -4.92 6.72
CA ARG A 123 -10.50 -3.88 7.14
C ARG A 123 -9.05 -4.16 6.68
N SER A 124 -8.72 -5.40 6.34
CA SER A 124 -7.36 -5.81 6.05
C SER A 124 -6.87 -5.26 4.71
N VAL A 125 -5.69 -4.64 4.74
CA VAL A 125 -4.93 -4.29 3.54
C VAL A 125 -3.89 -5.41 3.33
N PRO A 126 -3.93 -6.15 2.21
CA PRO A 126 -2.95 -7.17 1.89
C PRO A 126 -1.69 -6.47 1.37
N GLY A 127 -0.70 -6.31 2.24
CA GLY A 127 0.55 -5.60 1.93
C GLY A 127 0.44 -4.11 2.23
N GLY A 128 1.01 -3.68 3.35
CA GLY A 128 1.12 -2.27 3.67
C GLY A 128 2.11 -1.58 2.74
N HIS A 129 1.69 -0.46 2.15
CA HIS A 129 2.44 0.80 2.14
C HIS A 129 1.54 1.92 1.59
N GLY A 130 0.91 2.65 2.50
CA GLY A 130 0.95 4.10 2.44
C GLY A 130 1.96 4.53 3.52
N SER A 131 2.90 5.39 3.13
CA SER A 131 3.76 6.16 4.02
C SER A 131 2.98 6.71 5.23
N ASN A 132 3.64 6.77 6.39
CA ASN A 132 3.15 7.26 7.70
C ASN A 132 2.41 6.20 8.55
N GLY A 133 3.17 5.45 9.34
CA GLY A 133 2.60 4.57 10.38
C GLY A 133 3.55 3.49 10.91
N LEU A 134 4.64 3.23 10.19
CA LEU A 134 5.70 2.29 10.60
C LEU A 134 6.76 3.00 11.48
N PHE A 135 6.32 3.73 12.50
CA PHE A 135 7.19 4.31 13.54
C PHE A 135 6.41 4.54 14.85
N ARG A 136 5.46 3.65 15.20
CA ARG A 136 4.68 3.79 16.44
C ARG A 136 4.74 2.59 17.40
N TRP A 137 5.55 1.58 17.10
CA TRP A 137 5.68 0.40 17.96
C TRP A 137 7.12 -0.12 18.04
N LEU A 138 8.06 0.80 18.27
CA LEU A 138 9.32 0.47 18.93
C LEU A 138 9.50 1.52 20.03
N PRO A 139 9.49 1.14 21.33
CA PRO A 139 10.13 1.98 22.32
C PRO A 139 11.62 2.05 21.92
N ALA A 140 12.05 3.21 21.42
CA ALA A 140 13.45 3.53 21.36
C ALA A 140 13.93 3.75 22.80
N ASP A 141 15.11 3.20 23.09
CA ASP A 141 15.93 3.38 24.29
C ASP A 141 15.66 2.41 25.46
N MET A 142 16.28 1.23 25.34
CA MET A 142 17.13 0.65 26.40
C MET A 142 18.23 -0.22 25.80
#